data_AF-A0A4R5VNE0-F1
#
_entry.id   AF-A0A4R5VNE0-F1
#
_cell.length_a   1.000
_cell.length_b   1.000
_cell.length_c   1.000
_cell.angle_alpha   90.00
_cell.angle_beta   90.00
_cell.angle_gamma   90.00
#
_symmetry.space_group_name_H-M   'P 1'
#
loop_
_entity.id
_entity.type
_entity.pdbx_description
1 polymer ?
#
loop_
_entity_poly.entity_id
_entity_poly.type
_entity_poly.pdbx_seq_one_letter_code
_entity_poly.pdbx_strand_id
1 'polypeptide(L)'
;MSFNKTAIFIFLSCILTQPATAQRQPKVSLSIEEKYRENFSKGFDPVEFLIIDNAGISSDTQGFDPKNGIFIMRLSNNSSTQYFYCAELNMLLKNGYHLESVNINTIRSGNADYFIVHMMRPIEYKDEITTCRLGRADEKSYLISVSNNKLKIIDRDFPKCGSSAEVIKTDDKIGYTVTDIFGGSVTDFLIINGKLEKQPTRLIEQEK
;
A
#
# COMPACT_ATOMS: atom_id res chain seq x y z
N MET A 1 -56.81 44.10 -4.98
CA MET A 1 -56.15 43.75 -3.70
C MET A 1 -55.76 42.28 -3.75
N SER A 2 -54.54 41.98 -3.29
CA SER A 2 -54.04 40.65 -2.94
C SER A 2 -53.58 39.69 -4.06
N PHE A 3 -52.30 39.85 -4.40
CA PHE A 3 -51.42 38.84 -5.01
C PHE A 3 -51.27 37.61 -4.08
N ASN A 4 -51.41 36.39 -4.62
CA ASN A 4 -50.97 35.20 -3.91
C ASN A 4 -49.57 34.80 -4.41
N LYS A 5 -48.60 34.88 -3.51
CA LYS A 5 -47.16 34.69 -3.76
C LYS A 5 -46.82 33.22 -3.63
N THR A 6 -46.61 32.52 -4.75
CA THR A 6 -45.97 31.20 -4.74
C THR A 6 -44.46 31.40 -4.59
N ALA A 7 -43.95 31.26 -3.37
CA ALA A 7 -42.52 31.29 -3.09
C ALA A 7 -41.88 29.97 -3.55
N ILE A 8 -41.13 30.02 -4.65
CA ILE A 8 -40.24 28.94 -5.07
C ILE A 8 -38.95 29.06 -4.24
N PHE A 9 -38.76 28.13 -3.31
CA PHE A 9 -37.49 27.97 -2.60
C PHE A 9 -36.48 27.29 -3.53
N ILE A 10 -35.59 28.07 -4.15
CA ILE A 10 -34.42 27.53 -4.83
C ILE A 10 -33.38 27.20 -3.77
N PHE A 11 -33.29 25.92 -3.40
CA PHE A 11 -32.15 25.39 -2.63
C PHE A 11 -30.93 25.39 -3.55
N LEU A 12 -30.19 26.50 -3.55
CA LEU A 12 -28.87 26.60 -4.17
C LEU A 12 -27.89 25.83 -3.27
N SER A 13 -27.78 24.52 -3.50
CA SER A 13 -26.74 23.70 -2.91
C SER A 13 -25.38 24.17 -3.42
N CYS A 14 -24.72 25.03 -2.64
CA CYS A 14 -23.29 25.25 -2.73
C CYS A 14 -22.59 23.92 -2.47
N ILE A 15 -22.36 23.16 -3.54
CA ILE A 15 -21.39 22.08 -3.55
C ILE A 15 -20.05 22.78 -3.37
N LEU A 16 -19.58 22.83 -2.12
CA LEU A 16 -18.18 23.08 -1.78
C LEU A 16 -17.38 21.96 -2.44
N THR A 17 -17.06 22.12 -3.73
CA THR A 17 -15.99 21.38 -4.37
C THR A 17 -14.71 21.85 -3.68
N GLN A 18 -14.30 21.11 -2.65
CA GLN A 18 -12.95 21.21 -2.12
C GLN A 18 -12.02 21.10 -3.33
N PRO A 19 -11.08 22.05 -3.52
CA PRO A 19 -10.10 21.91 -4.57
C PRO A 19 -9.40 20.58 -4.31
N ALA A 20 -9.52 19.63 -5.23
CA ALA A 20 -8.64 18.49 -5.28
C ALA A 20 -7.23 19.09 -5.31
N THR A 21 -6.53 19.03 -4.19
CA THR A 21 -5.12 19.42 -4.13
C THR A 21 -4.44 18.56 -5.19
N ALA A 22 -4.11 19.18 -6.32
CA ALA A 22 -3.28 18.58 -7.34
C ALA A 22 -1.91 18.37 -6.71
N GLN A 23 -1.77 17.23 -6.03
CA GLN A 23 -0.54 16.85 -5.37
C GLN A 23 0.51 16.73 -6.48
N ARG A 24 1.57 17.55 -6.39
CA ARG A 24 2.61 17.62 -7.42
C ARG A 24 3.20 16.23 -7.64
N GLN A 25 3.35 15.82 -8.90
CA GLN A 25 4.12 14.62 -9.23
C GLN A 25 5.54 14.75 -8.70
N PRO A 26 6.19 13.64 -8.33
CA PRO A 26 7.57 13.68 -7.88
C PRO A 26 8.47 14.23 -8.98
N LYS A 27 9.56 14.90 -8.59
CA LYS A 27 10.52 15.48 -9.54
C LYS A 27 11.55 14.44 -9.97
N VAL A 28 11.07 13.38 -10.63
CA VAL A 28 11.93 12.29 -11.13
C VAL A 28 12.35 12.60 -12.56
N SER A 29 13.64 12.47 -12.87
CA SER A 29 14.12 12.58 -14.26
C SER A 29 13.91 11.27 -15.00
N LEU A 30 13.71 11.33 -16.32
CA LEU A 30 13.61 10.16 -17.18
C LEU A 30 14.82 9.21 -17.02
N SER A 31 16.02 9.77 -16.84
CA SER A 31 17.23 8.98 -16.60
C SER A 31 17.19 8.14 -15.32
N ILE A 32 16.52 8.62 -14.26
CA ILE A 32 16.33 7.87 -13.02
C ILE A 32 15.34 6.73 -13.27
N GLU A 33 14.23 7.01 -13.96
CA GLU A 33 13.25 5.98 -14.33
C GLU A 33 13.86 4.88 -15.19
N GLU A 34 14.65 5.24 -16.21
CA GLU A 34 15.37 4.31 -17.09
C GLU A 34 16.34 3.43 -16.30
N LYS A 35 17.11 4.04 -15.38
CA LYS A 35 18.01 3.29 -14.48
C LYS A 35 17.24 2.25 -13.66
N TYR A 36 16.07 2.61 -13.12
CA TYR A 36 15.24 1.66 -12.39
C TYR A 36 14.67 0.56 -13.30
N ARG A 37 14.26 0.88 -14.53
CA ARG A 37 13.79 -0.12 -15.53
C ARG A 37 14.90 -1.07 -15.97
N GLU A 38 16.12 -0.58 -16.15
CA GLU A 38 17.28 -1.42 -16.46
C GLU A 38 17.60 -2.39 -15.33
N ASN A 39 17.54 -1.92 -14.08
CA ASN A 39 17.72 -2.78 -12.91
C ASN A 39 16.57 -3.80 -12.77
N PHE A 40 15.33 -3.37 -13.05
CA PHE A 40 14.14 -4.22 -13.05
C PHE A 40 14.25 -5.36 -14.08
N SER A 41 14.60 -5.04 -15.33
CA SER A 41 14.66 -6.03 -16.42
C SER A 41 15.74 -7.10 -16.24
N LYS A 42 16.72 -6.85 -15.35
CA LYS A 42 17.85 -7.76 -15.05
C LYS A 42 17.67 -8.56 -13.76
N GLY A 43 16.61 -8.31 -12.98
CA GLY A 43 16.35 -8.95 -11.69
C GLY A 43 15.71 -10.34 -11.78
N PHE A 44 15.94 -11.18 -10.77
CA PHE A 44 15.30 -12.50 -10.60
C PHE A 44 13.81 -12.40 -10.21
N ASP A 45 13.39 -11.26 -9.65
CA ASP A 45 12.01 -10.90 -9.33
C ASP A 45 11.68 -9.52 -9.92
N PRO A 46 10.66 -9.40 -10.80
CA PRO A 46 10.26 -8.12 -11.33
C PRO A 46 9.57 -7.28 -10.26
N VAL A 47 10.33 -6.39 -9.63
CA VAL A 47 9.85 -5.34 -8.70
C VAL A 47 8.96 -4.34 -9.43
N GLU A 48 7.65 -4.55 -9.42
CA GLU A 48 6.70 -3.66 -10.12
C GLU A 48 6.50 -2.32 -9.38
N PHE A 49 6.76 -2.29 -8.06
CA PHE A 49 6.53 -1.12 -7.22
C PHE A 49 7.76 -0.73 -6.41
N LEU A 50 8.11 0.55 -6.44
CA LEU A 50 9.16 1.14 -5.61
C LEU A 50 8.57 2.26 -4.77
N ILE A 51 9.07 2.44 -3.54
CA ILE A 51 8.79 3.65 -2.78
C ILE A 51 9.96 4.60 -2.99
N ILE A 52 9.65 5.79 -3.48
CA ILE A 52 10.62 6.84 -3.75
C ILE A 52 10.26 8.10 -2.96
N ASP A 53 11.26 8.92 -2.67
CA ASP A 53 11.03 10.28 -2.19
C ASP A 53 10.69 11.23 -3.35
N ASN A 54 10.48 12.51 -3.02
CA ASN A 54 10.16 13.53 -4.00
C ASN A 54 11.29 13.84 -5.01
N ALA A 55 12.52 13.39 -4.76
CA ALA A 55 13.67 13.49 -5.67
C ALA A 55 13.84 12.23 -6.53
N GLY A 56 13.00 11.21 -6.35
CA GLY A 56 13.09 9.94 -7.09
C GLY A 56 14.09 8.96 -6.51
N ILE A 57 14.59 9.19 -5.28
CA ILE A 57 15.51 8.29 -4.61
C ILE A 57 14.68 7.18 -3.95
N SER A 58 15.05 5.92 -4.17
CA SER A 58 14.34 4.76 -3.61
C SER A 58 14.64 4.56 -2.13
N SER A 59 13.65 4.06 -1.39
CA SER A 59 13.69 3.85 0.06
C SER A 59 14.81 2.93 0.56
N ASP A 60 15.33 2.07 -0.31
CA ASP A 60 16.43 1.15 -0.03
C ASP A 60 17.83 1.76 -0.31
N THR A 61 17.88 3.01 -0.76
CA THR A 61 19.14 3.69 -1.13
C THR A 61 19.56 4.76 -0.13
N GLN A 62 20.87 4.94 0.03
CA GLN A 62 21.43 6.02 0.82
C GLN A 62 21.05 7.37 0.23
N GLY A 63 20.50 8.27 1.05
CA GLY A 63 20.07 9.61 0.63
C GLY A 63 18.55 9.76 0.45
N PHE A 64 17.78 8.68 0.63
CA PHE A 64 16.32 8.76 0.70
C PHE A 64 15.87 9.71 1.82
N ASP A 65 15.10 10.74 1.47
CA ASP A 65 14.56 11.70 2.44
C ASP A 65 13.01 11.71 2.45
N PRO A 66 12.37 11.00 3.40
CA PRO A 66 10.92 10.94 3.48
C PRO A 66 10.26 12.25 3.92
N LYS A 67 11.03 13.26 4.39
CA LYS A 67 10.47 14.51 4.94
C LYS A 67 9.66 15.30 3.91
N ASN A 68 10.06 15.22 2.65
CA ASN A 68 9.40 15.90 1.53
C ASN A 68 8.25 15.10 0.91
N GLY A 69 7.91 13.97 1.53
CA GLY A 69 6.88 13.05 1.10
C GLY A 69 7.42 11.93 0.22
N ILE A 70 6.69 10.82 0.26
CA ILE A 70 6.97 9.62 -0.53
C ILE A 70 5.89 9.36 -1.56
N PHE A 71 6.30 8.67 -2.61
CA PHE A 71 5.45 8.23 -3.70
C PHE A 71 5.71 6.74 -3.96
N ILE A 72 4.65 6.01 -4.28
CA ILE A 72 4.76 4.67 -4.83
C ILE A 72 4.90 4.82 -6.34
N MET A 73 6.06 4.45 -6.85
CA MET A 73 6.38 4.40 -8.27
C MET A 73 6.06 3.00 -8.81
N ARG A 74 5.21 2.93 -9.83
CA ARG A 74 5.00 1.70 -10.59
C ARG A 74 5.86 1.71 -11.84
N LEU A 75 6.75 0.73 -11.94
CA LEU A 75 7.55 0.46 -13.13
C LEU A 75 6.76 -0.45 -14.07
N SER A 76 6.85 -0.18 -15.37
CA SER A 76 6.25 -1.01 -16.40
C SER A 76 7.21 -1.08 -17.58
N ASN A 77 7.39 -2.26 -18.17
CA ASN A 77 8.27 -2.42 -19.32
C ASN A 77 7.81 -1.60 -20.54
N ASN A 78 6.51 -1.39 -20.70
CA ASN A 78 5.91 -0.90 -21.96
C ASN A 78 5.00 0.34 -21.80
N SER A 79 4.88 0.91 -20.59
CA SER A 79 4.04 2.11 -20.37
C SER A 79 4.80 3.20 -19.62
N SER A 80 4.23 4.41 -19.60
CA SER A 80 4.69 5.51 -18.76
C SER A 80 4.77 5.08 -17.30
N THR A 81 5.83 5.50 -16.61
CA THR A 81 5.96 5.33 -15.15
C THR A 81 4.79 6.02 -14.46
N GLN A 82 4.25 5.39 -13.42
CA GLN A 82 3.13 5.95 -12.68
C GLN A 82 3.54 6.24 -11.25
N TYR A 83 3.03 7.34 -10.71
CA TYR A 83 3.34 7.79 -9.37
C TYR A 83 2.06 7.93 -8.55
N PHE A 84 2.06 7.30 -7.38
CA PHE A 84 0.93 7.31 -6.48
C PHE A 84 1.31 7.93 -5.14
N TYR A 85 0.57 8.95 -4.75
CA TYR A 85 0.67 9.50 -3.40
C TYR A 85 -0.29 8.78 -2.46
N CYS A 86 0.20 8.35 -1.30
CA CYS A 86 -0.63 7.80 -0.23
C CYS A 86 -0.48 8.65 1.03
N ALA A 87 -1.52 9.43 1.36
CA ALA A 87 -1.50 10.34 2.51
C ALA A 87 -1.26 9.60 3.83
N GLU A 88 -1.82 8.39 3.97
CA GLU A 88 -1.71 7.59 5.19
C GLU A 88 -0.28 7.11 5.42
N LEU A 89 0.39 6.56 4.41
CA LEU A 89 1.81 6.15 4.52
C LEU A 89 2.73 7.35 4.80
N ASN A 90 2.45 8.48 4.15
CA ASN A 90 3.19 9.72 4.39
C ASN A 90 3.04 10.24 5.83
N MET A 91 1.84 10.11 6.40
CA MET A 91 1.59 10.47 7.79
C MET A 91 2.34 9.55 8.76
N LEU A 92 2.40 8.24 8.49
CA LEU A 92 3.18 7.31 9.30
C LEU A 92 4.67 7.66 9.31
N LEU A 93 5.26 7.99 8.16
CA LEU A 93 6.66 8.40 8.10
C LEU A 93 6.94 9.66 8.94
N LYS A 94 6.03 10.65 8.88
CA LYS A 94 6.13 11.86 9.71
C LYS A 94 6.02 11.56 11.21
N ASN A 95 5.36 10.47 11.57
CA ASN A 95 5.21 10.00 12.94
C ASN A 95 6.32 9.00 13.36
N GLY A 96 7.44 8.95 12.64
CA GLY A 96 8.62 8.18 13.01
C GLY A 96 8.59 6.70 12.61
N TYR A 97 7.61 6.27 11.81
CA TYR A 97 7.71 4.97 11.14
C TYR A 97 8.75 5.06 10.01
N HIS A 98 9.42 3.95 9.74
CA HIS A 98 10.23 3.73 8.55
C HIS A 98 9.67 2.54 7.77
N LEU A 99 10.04 2.48 6.50
CA LEU A 99 9.63 1.42 5.60
C LEU A 99 10.58 0.22 5.76
N GLU A 100 10.04 -1.00 5.87
CA GLU A 100 10.84 -2.23 5.84
C GLU A 100 10.85 -2.89 4.47
N SER A 101 9.68 -3.09 3.87
CA SER A 101 9.57 -3.84 2.62
C SER A 101 8.28 -3.51 1.85
N VAL A 102 8.38 -3.65 0.51
CA VAL A 102 7.28 -3.34 -0.43
C VAL A 102 7.05 -4.46 -1.46
N ASN A 103 8.00 -5.38 -1.65
CA ASN A 103 8.06 -6.10 -2.95
C ASN A 103 7.85 -7.60 -2.97
N ILE A 104 8.04 -8.33 -1.87
CA ILE A 104 8.09 -9.80 -1.95
C ILE A 104 6.73 -10.47 -2.23
N ASN A 105 5.64 -9.70 -2.32
CA ASN A 105 4.28 -10.20 -2.30
C ASN A 105 3.34 -9.50 -3.31
N THR A 106 3.85 -9.09 -4.47
CA THR A 106 3.01 -8.45 -5.50
C THR A 106 2.19 -9.47 -6.29
N ILE A 107 0.91 -9.19 -6.49
CA ILE A 107 -0.07 -10.05 -7.16
C ILE A 107 -0.86 -9.25 -8.20
N ARG A 108 -1.07 -9.80 -9.39
CA ARG A 108 -1.91 -9.16 -10.42
C ARG A 108 -3.19 -9.95 -10.68
N SER A 109 -4.34 -9.32 -10.40
CA SER A 109 -5.68 -9.91 -10.61
C SER A 109 -6.52 -8.97 -11.48
N GLY A 110 -6.91 -9.44 -12.66
CA GLY A 110 -7.62 -8.61 -13.64
C GLY A 110 -6.81 -7.39 -14.07
N ASN A 111 -7.35 -6.19 -13.83
CA ASN A 111 -6.71 -4.90 -14.14
C ASN A 111 -6.07 -4.21 -12.93
N ALA A 112 -5.88 -4.94 -11.83
CA ALA A 112 -5.37 -4.42 -10.58
C ALA A 112 -4.15 -5.21 -10.10
N ASP A 113 -3.19 -4.49 -9.53
CA ASP A 113 -2.05 -5.07 -8.83
C ASP A 113 -2.23 -4.84 -7.34
N TYR A 114 -1.85 -5.84 -6.55
CA TYR A 114 -1.97 -5.89 -5.11
C TYR A 114 -0.59 -6.12 -4.53
N PHE A 115 -0.20 -5.35 -3.52
CA PHE A 115 1.09 -5.52 -2.86
C PHE A 115 0.97 -5.14 -1.40
N ILE A 116 1.93 -5.63 -0.61
CA ILE A 116 1.96 -5.44 0.83
C ILE A 116 3.07 -4.44 1.16
N VAL A 117 2.72 -3.44 1.97
CA VAL A 117 3.68 -2.44 2.47
C VAL A 117 3.86 -2.65 3.97
N HIS A 118 5.08 -2.96 4.39
CA HIS A 118 5.44 -3.07 5.79
C HIS A 118 6.16 -1.81 6.26
N MET A 119 5.68 -1.24 7.36
CA MET A 119 6.27 -0.10 8.04
C MET A 119 6.46 -0.42 9.52
N MET A 120 7.55 0.03 10.11
CA MET A 120 7.80 -0.17 11.54
C MET A 120 8.32 1.11 12.18
N ARG A 121 8.04 1.32 13.46
CA ARG A 121 8.63 2.41 14.25
C ARG A 121 9.54 1.82 15.32
N PRO A 122 10.85 2.17 15.34
CA PRO A 122 11.79 1.63 16.31
C PRO A 122 11.32 1.90 17.74
N ILE A 123 11.62 0.96 18.64
CA ILE A 123 11.15 1.00 20.04
C ILE A 123 11.67 2.23 20.80
N GLU A 124 12.82 2.76 20.38
CA GLU A 124 13.49 3.95 20.94
C GLU A 124 12.68 5.24 20.78
N TYR A 125 11.76 5.29 19.81
CA TYR A 125 10.93 6.46 19.55
C TYR A 125 9.56 6.37 20.20
N LYS A 126 9.37 5.53 21.22
CA LYS A 126 8.04 5.22 21.76
C LYS A 126 7.85 5.67 23.21
N ASP A 127 6.80 6.45 23.45
CA ASP A 127 6.40 6.90 24.80
C ASP A 127 5.60 5.82 25.56
N GLU A 128 4.90 4.92 24.86
CA GLU A 128 4.14 3.80 25.42
C GLU A 128 4.35 2.51 24.62
N ILE A 129 4.70 1.40 25.28
CA ILE A 129 4.98 0.12 24.62
C ILE A 129 3.67 -0.58 24.18
N THR A 130 3.05 -0.15 23.08
CA THR A 130 2.08 -0.98 22.33
C THR A 130 2.86 -2.00 21.50
N THR A 131 3.39 -3.02 22.16
CA THR A 131 4.14 -4.07 21.46
C THR A 131 3.20 -4.84 20.54
N CYS A 132 3.65 -5.08 19.31
CA CYS A 132 3.35 -6.38 18.74
C CYS A 132 3.90 -7.41 19.72
N ARG A 133 3.02 -8.28 20.25
CA ARG A 133 3.35 -9.23 21.35
C ARG A 133 4.74 -9.81 21.07
N LEU A 134 5.65 -9.65 22.05
CA LEU A 134 7.10 -9.98 22.04
C LEU A 134 8.09 -8.82 21.77
N GLY A 135 7.89 -7.64 22.33
CA GLY A 135 8.99 -6.65 22.43
C GLY A 135 9.45 -6.04 21.09
N ARG A 136 8.69 -6.25 20.01
CA ARG A 136 8.98 -5.66 18.70
C ARG A 136 8.45 -4.23 18.57
N ALA A 137 9.04 -3.51 17.63
CA ALA A 137 8.63 -2.20 17.14
C ALA A 137 7.10 -2.13 16.87
N ASP A 138 6.54 -0.92 16.82
CA ASP A 138 5.17 -0.75 16.34
C ASP A 138 5.15 -1.04 14.84
N GLU A 139 4.57 -2.17 14.45
CA GLU A 139 4.51 -2.64 13.07
C GLU A 139 3.14 -2.31 12.47
N LYS A 140 3.15 -1.79 11.25
CA LYS A 140 1.97 -1.59 10.41
C LYS A 140 2.20 -2.30 9.08
N SER A 141 1.21 -3.06 8.65
CA SER A 141 1.25 -3.71 7.35
C SER A 141 -0.03 -3.46 6.59
N TYR A 142 0.12 -3.05 5.34
CA TYR A 142 -0.99 -2.60 4.50
C TYR A 142 -1.08 -3.48 3.26
N LEU A 143 -2.28 -3.99 2.97
CA LEU A 143 -2.58 -4.48 1.63
C LEU A 143 -3.07 -3.31 0.78
N ILE A 144 -2.36 -3.03 -0.31
CA ILE A 144 -2.65 -1.93 -1.22
C ILE A 144 -2.99 -2.50 -2.58
N SER A 145 -3.97 -1.89 -3.26
CA SER A 145 -4.27 -2.15 -4.66
C SER A 145 -3.99 -0.92 -5.52
N VAL A 146 -3.46 -1.12 -6.72
CA VAL A 146 -3.35 -0.11 -7.77
C VAL A 146 -4.16 -0.57 -8.99
N SER A 147 -5.13 0.24 -9.41
CA SER A 147 -5.94 -0.02 -10.61
C SER A 147 -6.36 1.29 -11.27
N ASN A 148 -6.39 1.33 -12.61
CA ASN A 148 -6.82 2.52 -13.36
C ASN A 148 -6.19 3.84 -12.86
N ASN A 149 -4.88 3.82 -12.60
CA ASN A 149 -4.10 4.94 -12.07
C ASN A 149 -4.57 5.45 -10.69
N LYS A 150 -5.19 4.59 -9.89
CA LYS A 150 -5.60 4.90 -8.52
C LYS A 150 -5.03 3.89 -7.55
N LEU A 151 -4.48 4.40 -6.46
CA LEU A 151 -4.07 3.62 -5.31
C LEU A 151 -5.20 3.57 -4.29
N LYS A 152 -5.42 2.40 -3.70
CA LYS A 152 -6.39 2.17 -2.62
C LYS A 152 -5.79 1.25 -1.57
N ILE A 153 -5.94 1.62 -0.30
CA ILE A 153 -5.70 0.71 0.83
C ILE A 153 -6.88 -0.25 0.94
N ILE A 154 -6.62 -1.55 0.80
CA ILE A 154 -7.61 -2.62 0.91
C ILE A 154 -7.76 -3.03 2.38
N ASP A 155 -6.64 -3.21 3.08
CA ASP A 155 -6.58 -3.56 4.50
C ASP A 155 -5.40 -2.82 5.17
N ARG A 156 -5.58 -2.42 6.43
CA ARG A 156 -4.61 -1.64 7.23
C ARG A 156 -3.81 -2.49 8.23
N ASP A 157 -4.11 -3.77 8.32
CA ASP A 157 -3.50 -4.72 9.25
C ASP A 157 -3.30 -6.07 8.55
N PHE A 158 -2.61 -6.05 7.40
CA PHE A 158 -2.44 -7.21 6.52
C PHE A 158 -1.01 -7.40 6.00
N PRO A 159 -0.34 -8.53 6.31
CA PRO A 159 -0.77 -9.50 7.32
C PRO A 159 -0.75 -8.87 8.71
N LYS A 160 -1.51 -9.45 9.63
CA LYS A 160 -1.50 -9.01 11.02
C LYS A 160 -0.13 -9.20 11.64
N CYS A 161 0.15 -8.43 12.68
CA CYS A 161 1.43 -8.57 13.36
C CYS A 161 1.68 -10.01 13.84
N GLY A 162 2.92 -10.48 13.71
CA GLY A 162 3.28 -11.86 14.02
C GLY A 162 2.89 -12.89 12.97
N SER A 163 2.47 -12.43 11.79
CA SER A 163 2.14 -13.32 10.67
C SER A 163 3.01 -13.03 9.46
N SER A 164 3.29 -14.06 8.66
CA SER A 164 3.84 -13.91 7.31
C SER A 164 2.72 -13.99 6.27
N ALA A 165 2.93 -13.37 5.12
CA ALA A 165 2.08 -13.53 3.95
C ALA A 165 2.90 -14.08 2.80
N GLU A 166 2.36 -15.06 2.09
CA GLU A 166 2.93 -15.66 0.89
C GLU A 166 1.92 -15.60 -0.24
N VAL A 167 2.38 -15.36 -1.47
CA VAL A 167 1.51 -15.26 -2.64
C VAL A 167 0.90 -16.61 -3.00
N ILE A 168 -0.42 -16.65 -3.14
CA ILE A 168 -1.18 -17.70 -3.84
C ILE A 168 -1.38 -17.23 -5.28
N LYS A 169 -0.84 -17.98 -6.23
CA LYS A 169 -1.06 -17.77 -7.66
C LYS A 169 -1.20 -19.11 -8.38
N THR A 170 -2.42 -19.63 -8.41
CA THR A 170 -2.82 -20.82 -9.17
C THR A 170 -3.81 -20.40 -10.26
N ASP A 171 -4.13 -21.32 -11.18
CA ASP A 171 -5.05 -21.05 -12.30
C ASP A 171 -6.45 -20.63 -11.83
N ASP A 172 -6.86 -21.04 -10.62
CA ASP A 172 -8.18 -20.81 -10.02
C ASP A 172 -8.18 -19.84 -8.82
N LYS A 173 -7.02 -19.55 -8.24
CA LYS A 173 -6.92 -18.75 -7.01
C LYS A 173 -5.77 -17.75 -7.09
N ILE A 174 -6.10 -16.55 -6.63
CA ILE A 174 -5.16 -15.45 -6.51
C ILE A 174 -5.37 -14.77 -5.17
N GLY A 175 -4.31 -14.56 -4.40
CA GLY A 175 -4.43 -14.07 -3.04
C GLY A 175 -3.21 -14.36 -2.20
N TYR A 176 -3.38 -14.42 -0.89
CA TYR A 176 -2.28 -14.60 0.06
C TYR A 176 -2.57 -15.72 1.05
N THR A 177 -1.60 -16.59 1.28
CA THR A 177 -1.58 -17.46 2.45
C THR A 177 -0.98 -16.67 3.60
N VAL A 178 -1.73 -16.47 4.67
CA VAL A 178 -1.25 -15.81 5.89
C VAL A 178 -1.04 -16.85 6.97
N THR A 179 0.20 -16.95 7.46
CA THR A 179 0.58 -17.89 8.52
C THR A 179 0.83 -17.11 9.80
N ASP A 180 0.01 -17.38 10.81
CA ASP A 180 0.23 -16.89 12.18
C ASP A 180 1.30 -17.74 12.84
N ILE A 181 2.47 -17.13 13.07
CA ILE A 181 3.66 -17.78 13.60
C ILE A 181 3.46 -18.18 15.07
N PHE A 182 2.55 -17.52 15.79
CA PHE A 182 2.32 -17.76 17.22
C PHE A 182 1.11 -18.66 17.48
N GLY A 183 0.04 -18.48 16.70
CA GLY A 183 -1.18 -19.26 16.81
C GLY A 183 -1.14 -20.60 16.08
N GLY A 184 -0.11 -20.85 15.26
CA GLY A 184 0.00 -22.06 14.45
C GLY A 184 -1.19 -22.20 13.50
N SER A 185 -1.66 -21.10 12.93
CA SER A 185 -2.83 -21.08 12.05
C SER A 185 -2.48 -20.52 10.69
N VAL A 186 -3.11 -21.08 9.66
CA VAL A 186 -2.93 -20.68 8.26
C VAL A 186 -4.29 -20.28 7.73
N THR A 187 -4.35 -19.11 7.11
CA THR A 187 -5.58 -18.60 6.50
C THR A 187 -5.27 -18.09 5.10
N ASP A 188 -6.03 -18.57 4.12
CA ASP A 188 -5.95 -18.04 2.77
C ASP A 188 -6.85 -16.81 2.66
N PHE A 189 -6.39 -15.78 1.98
CA PHE A 189 -7.14 -14.57 1.67
C PHE A 189 -7.13 -14.38 0.16
N LEU A 190 -8.27 -14.62 -0.48
CA LEU A 190 -8.39 -14.59 -1.94
C LEU A 190 -8.82 -13.21 -2.43
N ILE A 191 -8.33 -12.79 -3.58
CA ILE A 191 -8.79 -11.60 -4.28
C ILE A 191 -9.89 -12.00 -5.26
N ILE A 192 -11.14 -11.75 -4.88
CA ILE A 192 -12.33 -12.08 -5.69
C ILE A 192 -13.03 -10.78 -6.07
N ASN A 193 -13.16 -10.53 -7.38
CA ASN A 193 -13.75 -9.29 -7.91
C ASN A 193 -13.16 -8.01 -7.29
N GLY A 194 -11.84 -8.05 -7.04
CA GLY A 194 -11.07 -6.95 -6.45
C GLY A 194 -11.29 -6.71 -4.95
N LYS A 195 -11.92 -7.65 -4.24
CA LYS A 195 -12.08 -7.64 -2.78
C LYS A 195 -11.25 -8.75 -2.15
N LEU A 196 -10.74 -8.49 -0.95
CA LEU A 196 -10.07 -9.48 -0.13
C LEU A 196 -11.12 -10.32 0.61
N GLU A 197 -11.16 -11.63 0.33
CA GLU A 197 -12.07 -12.59 0.93
C GLU A 197 -11.32 -13.61 1.77
N LYS A 198 -11.53 -13.55 3.09
CA LYS A 198 -10.95 -14.48 4.06
C LYS A 198 -11.57 -15.87 3.88
N GLN A 199 -10.74 -16.88 3.67
CA GLN A 199 -11.14 -18.28 3.65
C GLN A 199 -11.14 -18.88 5.06
N PRO A 200 -11.73 -20.07 5.27
CA PRO A 200 -11.66 -20.76 6.56
C PRO A 200 -10.22 -20.95 7.04
N THR A 201 -9.97 -20.59 8.30
CA THR A 201 -8.67 -20.76 8.96
C THR A 201 -8.43 -22.24 9.27
N ARG A 202 -7.21 -22.72 9.01
CA ARG A 202 -6.73 -24.08 9.28
C ARG A 202 -5.66 -24.04 10.36
N LEU A 203 -5.57 -25.07 11.20
CA LEU A 203 -4.45 -25.21 12.13
C LEU A 203 -3.31 -25.96 11.43
N ILE A 204 -2.07 -25.57 11.74
CA ILE A 204 -0.89 -26.32 11.32
C ILE A 204 -0.88 -27.61 12.15
N GLU A 205 -1.13 -28.76 11.52
CA GLU A 205 -0.94 -30.04 12.16
C GLU A 205 0.54 -30.14 12.56
N GLN A 206 0.81 -30.21 13.87
CA GLN A 206 2.15 -30.53 14.34
C GLN A 206 2.38 -32.00 14.02
N GLU A 207 3.25 -32.27 13.04
CA GLU A 207 3.79 -33.61 12.85
C GLU A 207 4.39 -34.07 14.18
N LYS A 208 3.89 -35.20 14.68
CA LYS A 208 4.17 -35.75 15.99
C LYS A 208 5.38 -36.67 15.97
#